data_AF-A0A7L4G683-F1
#
_entry.id   AF-A0A7L4G683-F1
#
_cell.length_a   1.000
_cell.length_b   1.000
_cell.length_c   1.000
_cell.angle_alpha   90.00
_cell.angle_beta   90.00
_cell.angle_gamma   90.00
#
_symmetry.space_group_name_H-M   'P 1'
#
loop_
_entity.id
_entity.type
_entity.pdbx_description
1 polymer ?
#
loop_
_entity_poly.entity_id
_entity_poly.type
_entity_poly.pdbx_seq_one_letter_code
_entity_poly.pdbx_strand_id
1 'polypeptide(L)'
;MSRQTATALPTGTSKCTPSQRVPALTGTTASNNDLASLFECPVCFDYVLPPILQCQSGHLVCSNCRPKLTCCPTCRGPLGSIRNLAMEKVANSVLFPCKYASSGCEITLPHTEKADHEELCEFRPYSCPCPGASCKWQGSLDAVMPHLMHQHKSITTLQGEDIVFLATDINLPGAVDWVMMQSCFGFHFMLVLEKQEKYDGHQQFFAIVQLIGTRKQAENFAYRLELNGHRRRLTWEATPRSIHEGIATAIMNSDCLVFDTSIAQLFAENGNLGINVTISMC
;
A
#
# COMPACT_ATOMS: atom_id res chain seq x y z
N MET A 1 71.10 -47.63 -29.58
CA MET A 1 72.00 -47.92 -28.45
C MET A 1 72.02 -46.72 -27.53
N SER A 2 71.86 -46.97 -26.23
CA SER A 2 72.20 -46.06 -25.10
C SER A 2 71.30 -44.84 -24.92
N ARG A 3 70.78 -44.47 -23.75
CA ARG A 3 70.88 -44.94 -22.37
C ARG A 3 69.67 -44.37 -21.61
N GLN A 4 69.21 -45.11 -20.60
CA GLN A 4 68.25 -44.66 -19.59
C GLN A 4 68.82 -43.49 -18.75
N THR A 5 67.96 -42.55 -18.37
CA THR A 5 68.03 -41.89 -17.06
C THR A 5 66.63 -41.46 -16.64
N ALA A 6 66.13 -42.10 -15.58
CA ALA A 6 64.96 -41.69 -14.82
C ALA A 6 65.33 -40.52 -13.89
N THR A 7 64.51 -39.48 -13.85
CA THR A 7 64.64 -38.38 -12.90
C THR A 7 63.38 -38.32 -12.03
N ALA A 8 63.59 -38.43 -10.73
CA ALA A 8 62.58 -38.52 -9.69
C ALA A 8 61.79 -37.21 -9.51
N LEU A 9 60.49 -37.35 -9.19
CA LEU A 9 59.65 -36.26 -8.68
C LEU A 9 60.09 -35.84 -7.28
N PRO A 10 60.13 -34.53 -6.95
CA PRO A 10 60.20 -34.09 -5.57
C PRO A 10 58.80 -34.15 -4.93
N THR A 11 58.63 -35.05 -3.98
CA THR A 11 57.51 -35.07 -3.02
C THR A 11 57.67 -33.92 -2.03
N GLY A 12 56.99 -32.80 -2.29
CA GLY A 12 56.87 -31.69 -1.34
C GLY A 12 55.67 -31.88 -0.42
N THR A 13 55.90 -32.39 0.79
CA THR A 13 54.90 -32.40 1.87
C THR A 13 54.75 -30.98 2.44
N SER A 14 53.73 -30.24 2.02
CA SER A 14 53.35 -28.97 2.65
C SER A 14 52.66 -29.24 3.98
N LYS A 15 53.38 -29.02 5.09
CA LYS A 15 52.83 -28.99 6.44
C LYS A 15 52.07 -27.67 6.64
N CYS A 16 50.75 -27.71 6.78
CA CYS A 16 49.97 -26.58 7.28
C CYS A 16 50.24 -26.38 8.78
N THR A 17 50.88 -25.27 9.12
CA THR A 17 50.94 -24.75 10.50
C THR A 17 49.74 -23.85 10.78
N PRO A 18 49.06 -23.98 11.94
CA PRO A 18 47.93 -23.14 12.27
C PRO A 18 48.33 -21.83 12.99
N SER A 19 47.52 -20.81 12.74
CA SER A 19 47.27 -19.63 13.57
C SER A 19 48.40 -18.59 13.69
N GLN A 20 48.33 -17.56 12.84
CA GLN A 20 48.77 -16.23 13.22
C GLN A 20 47.52 -15.35 13.43
N ARG A 21 47.39 -14.79 14.63
CA ARG A 21 46.39 -13.77 14.95
C ARG A 21 46.55 -12.59 13.99
N VAL A 22 45.53 -12.34 13.19
CA VAL A 22 45.39 -11.10 12.43
C VAL A 22 45.30 -9.94 13.44
N PRO A 23 46.09 -8.87 13.31
CA PRO A 23 45.92 -7.69 14.15
C PRO A 23 44.51 -7.14 13.93
N ALA A 24 43.80 -6.84 15.01
CA ALA A 24 42.52 -6.15 14.94
C ALA A 24 42.75 -4.78 14.27
N LEU A 25 42.33 -4.65 13.03
CA LEU A 25 42.26 -3.37 12.34
C LEU A 25 41.18 -2.53 13.03
N THR A 26 41.60 -1.61 13.89
CA THR A 26 40.79 -0.48 14.31
C THR A 26 40.68 0.48 13.12
N GLY A 27 39.57 0.46 12.38
CA GLY A 27 39.34 1.42 11.31
C GLY A 27 38.17 1.08 10.39
N THR A 28 37.11 1.87 10.51
CA THR A 28 35.99 2.02 9.56
C THR A 28 34.99 0.87 9.50
N THR A 29 34.17 0.71 10.55
CA THR A 29 32.86 0.05 10.36
C THR A 29 32.04 0.97 9.47
N ALA A 30 31.77 0.55 8.22
CA ALA A 30 30.83 1.25 7.35
C ALA A 30 29.52 1.46 8.12
N SER A 31 28.98 2.69 8.10
CA SER A 31 27.71 2.95 8.77
C SER A 31 26.60 2.21 8.04
N ASN A 32 25.51 1.89 8.73
CA ASN A 32 24.37 1.23 8.11
C ASN A 32 23.82 2.03 6.92
N ASN A 33 23.89 3.37 6.98
CA ASN A 33 23.48 4.25 5.88
C ASN A 33 24.41 4.10 4.67
N ASP A 34 25.71 3.99 4.88
CA ASP A 34 26.67 3.74 3.80
C ASP A 34 26.36 2.39 3.12
N LEU A 35 26.04 1.36 3.90
CA LEU A 35 25.66 0.06 3.37
C LEU A 35 24.32 0.09 2.62
N ALA A 36 23.31 0.78 3.14
CA ALA A 36 22.01 0.92 2.50
C ALA A 36 22.12 1.63 1.13
N SER A 37 22.98 2.65 1.03
CA SER A 37 23.21 3.41 -0.21
C SER A 37 23.70 2.53 -1.38
N LEU A 38 24.40 1.42 -1.09
CA LEU A 38 24.84 0.44 -2.10
C LEU A 38 23.68 -0.28 -2.79
N PHE A 39 22.48 -0.23 -2.21
CA PHE A 39 21.27 -0.84 -2.75
C PHE A 39 20.40 0.18 -3.48
N GLU A 40 20.77 1.44 -3.64
CA GLU A 40 19.92 2.42 -4.32
C GLU A 40 19.81 2.13 -5.83
N CYS A 41 18.58 2.15 -6.33
CA CYS A 41 18.31 2.03 -7.76
C CYS A 41 18.61 3.36 -8.44
N PRO A 42 19.46 3.40 -9.49
CA PRO A 42 19.85 4.64 -10.16
C PRO A 42 18.73 5.30 -10.99
N VAL A 43 17.53 4.71 -11.01
CA VAL A 43 16.40 5.19 -11.82
C VAL A 43 15.34 5.85 -10.95
N CYS A 44 14.92 5.18 -9.87
CA CYS A 44 13.87 5.68 -8.98
C CYS A 44 14.39 6.14 -7.62
N PHE A 45 15.69 5.95 -7.34
CA PHE A 45 16.32 6.25 -6.04
C PHE A 45 15.69 5.51 -4.85
N ASP A 46 14.98 4.42 -5.11
CA ASP A 46 14.46 3.49 -4.10
C ASP A 46 15.42 2.30 -3.94
N TYR A 47 15.31 1.57 -2.83
CA TYR A 47 16.21 0.46 -2.52
C TYR A 47 15.87 -0.79 -3.32
N VAL A 48 16.91 -1.44 -3.86
CA VAL A 48 16.86 -2.73 -4.54
C VAL A 48 16.83 -3.82 -3.47
N LEU A 49 15.62 -4.25 -3.11
CA LEU A 49 15.40 -5.31 -2.12
C LEU A 49 15.36 -6.71 -2.78
N PRO A 50 15.58 -7.80 -2.03
CA PRO A 50 15.46 -9.17 -2.53
C PRO A 50 14.10 -9.45 -3.22
N PRO A 51 14.08 -10.16 -4.37
CA PRO A 51 15.23 -10.70 -5.10
C PRO A 51 16.05 -9.61 -5.81
N ILE A 52 17.35 -9.58 -5.54
CA ILE A 52 18.24 -8.55 -6.07
C ILE A 52 18.78 -8.99 -7.42
N LEU A 53 18.55 -8.18 -8.44
CA LEU A 53 18.97 -8.47 -9.80
C LEU A 53 20.07 -7.50 -10.25
N GLN A 54 21.06 -8.03 -10.95
CA GLN A 54 22.21 -7.29 -11.48
C GLN A 54 22.32 -7.42 -13.01
N CYS A 55 23.02 -6.48 -13.65
CA CYS A 55 23.51 -6.65 -15.01
C CYS A 55 24.79 -7.49 -15.04
N GLN A 56 25.30 -7.81 -16.23
CA GLN A 56 26.56 -8.58 -16.38
C GLN A 56 27.78 -7.89 -15.73
N SER A 57 27.74 -6.57 -15.58
CA SER A 57 28.81 -5.79 -14.94
C SER A 57 28.59 -5.56 -13.43
N GLY A 58 27.53 -6.11 -12.83
CA GLY A 58 27.29 -6.03 -11.39
C GLY A 58 26.41 -4.88 -10.89
N HIS A 59 25.89 -4.02 -11.78
CA HIS A 59 25.02 -2.90 -11.37
C HIS A 59 23.60 -3.36 -11.04
N LEU A 60 23.04 -2.82 -9.96
CA LEU A 60 21.72 -3.16 -9.44
C LEU A 60 20.63 -2.28 -10.04
N VAL A 61 19.47 -2.87 -10.30
CA VAL A 61 18.24 -2.16 -10.70
C VAL A 61 17.05 -2.84 -10.01
N CYS A 62 16.14 -2.05 -9.44
CA CYS A 62 14.98 -2.59 -8.73
C CYS A 62 14.03 -3.33 -9.68
N SER A 63 13.23 -4.24 -9.11
CA SER A 63 12.22 -5.03 -9.83
C SER A 63 11.20 -4.16 -10.58
N ASN A 64 10.88 -2.97 -10.06
CA ASN A 64 9.91 -2.04 -10.66
C ASN A 64 10.46 -1.30 -11.89
N CYS A 65 11.76 -0.98 -11.91
CA CYS A 65 12.40 -0.26 -13.00
C CYS A 65 12.90 -1.20 -14.10
N ARG A 66 13.37 -2.41 -13.74
CA ARG A 66 13.92 -3.38 -14.68
C ARG A 66 13.04 -3.63 -15.93
N PRO A 67 11.72 -3.91 -15.85
CA PRO A 67 10.91 -4.19 -17.03
C PRO A 67 10.72 -2.98 -17.95
N LYS A 68 11.02 -1.76 -17.48
CA LYS A 68 10.90 -0.52 -18.25
C LYS A 68 12.18 -0.17 -19.01
N LEU A 69 13.24 -0.97 -18.88
CA LEU A 69 14.57 -0.69 -19.40
C LEU A 69 15.02 -1.76 -20.40
N THR A 70 15.67 -1.31 -21.47
CA THR A 70 16.26 -2.20 -22.49
C THR A 70 17.74 -2.48 -22.23
N CYS A 71 18.45 -1.58 -21.52
CA CYS A 71 19.86 -1.73 -21.15
C CYS A 71 20.12 -1.19 -19.74
N CYS A 72 21.30 -1.51 -19.19
CA CYS A 72 21.70 -1.06 -17.86
C CYS A 72 21.87 0.46 -17.84
N PRO A 73 21.22 1.19 -16.92
CA PRO A 73 21.31 2.66 -16.86
C PRO A 73 22.73 3.14 -16.50
N THR A 74 23.52 2.32 -15.82
CA THR A 74 24.87 2.67 -15.37
C THR A 74 25.94 2.36 -16.42
N CYS A 75 25.99 1.13 -16.96
CA CYS A 75 27.04 0.71 -17.90
C CYS A 75 26.58 0.54 -19.36
N ARG A 76 25.29 0.73 -19.65
CA ARG A 76 24.67 0.52 -20.98
C ARG A 76 24.76 -0.91 -21.53
N GLY A 77 25.27 -1.85 -20.74
CA GLY A 77 25.33 -3.28 -21.08
C GLY A 77 23.98 -4.00 -20.95
N PRO A 78 23.90 -5.27 -21.35
CA PRO A 78 22.70 -6.08 -21.22
C PRO A 78 22.32 -6.30 -19.74
N LEU A 79 21.05 -6.07 -19.40
CA LEU A 79 20.53 -6.28 -18.03
C LEU A 79 20.44 -7.76 -17.65
N GLY A 80 20.18 -8.65 -18.61
CA GLY A 80 20.01 -10.08 -18.37
C GLY A 80 18.90 -10.40 -17.36
N SER A 81 19.02 -11.51 -16.63
CA SER A 81 18.20 -11.83 -15.43
C SER A 81 19.08 -12.51 -14.38
N ILE A 82 20.16 -11.84 -14.00
CA ILE A 82 21.17 -12.40 -13.09
C ILE A 82 20.81 -12.01 -11.66
N ARG A 83 20.50 -13.00 -10.82
CA ARG A 83 20.21 -12.79 -9.40
C ARG A 83 21.49 -12.72 -8.58
N ASN A 84 21.63 -11.70 -7.74
CA ASN A 84 22.81 -11.48 -6.90
C ASN A 84 22.57 -12.03 -5.49
N LEU A 85 22.76 -13.34 -5.33
CA LEU A 85 22.58 -14.03 -4.04
C LEU A 85 23.51 -13.52 -2.94
N ALA A 86 24.67 -12.99 -3.29
CA ALA A 86 25.59 -12.40 -2.32
C ALA A 86 25.01 -11.10 -1.75
N MET A 87 24.52 -10.20 -2.61
CA MET A 87 23.88 -8.97 -2.16
C MET A 87 22.57 -9.22 -1.39
N GLU A 88 21.84 -10.29 -1.69
CA GLU A 88 20.69 -10.70 -0.88
C GLU A 88 21.08 -11.10 0.54
N LYS A 89 22.21 -11.80 0.70
CA LYS A 89 22.74 -12.12 2.04
C LYS A 89 23.19 -10.86 2.79
N VAL A 90 23.81 -9.90 2.09
CA VAL A 90 24.19 -8.61 2.69
C VAL A 90 22.95 -7.83 3.10
N ALA A 91 21.90 -7.80 2.28
CA ALA A 91 20.64 -7.10 2.60
C ALA A 91 19.99 -7.58 3.90
N ASN A 92 20.18 -8.85 4.29
CA ASN A 92 19.70 -9.37 5.57
C ASN A 92 20.37 -8.75 6.81
N SER A 93 21.51 -8.09 6.65
CA SER A 93 22.27 -7.45 7.72
C SER A 93 22.23 -5.92 7.65
N VAL A 94 21.46 -5.35 6.73
CA VAL A 94 21.31 -3.91 6.52
C VAL A 94 19.90 -3.49 6.91
N LEU A 95 19.79 -2.39 7.65
CA LEU A 95 18.51 -1.74 7.91
C LEU A 95 18.29 -0.66 6.87
N PHE A 96 17.14 -0.66 6.23
CA PHE A 96 16.76 0.30 5.20
C PHE A 96 15.84 1.36 5.81
N PRO A 97 16.07 2.65 5.56
CA PRO A 97 15.15 3.69 5.98
C PRO A 97 13.81 3.55 5.27
N CYS A 98 12.73 3.93 5.94
CA CYS A 98 11.40 4.03 5.34
C CYS A 98 11.41 4.95 4.10
N LYS A 99 10.68 4.62 3.04
CA LYS A 99 10.58 5.48 1.84
C LYS A 99 10.01 6.87 2.13
N TYR A 100 9.30 7.01 3.26
CA TYR A 100 8.74 8.27 3.75
C TYR A 100 9.69 9.02 4.71
N ALA A 101 10.99 8.68 4.73
CA ALA A 101 11.97 9.39 5.54
C ALA A 101 12.06 10.88 5.19
N SER A 102 11.89 11.24 3.92
CA SER A 102 11.79 12.64 3.47
C SER A 102 10.56 13.37 4.00
N SER A 103 9.53 12.64 4.42
CA SER A 103 8.31 13.17 5.05
C SER A 103 8.38 13.17 6.58
N GLY A 104 9.48 12.69 7.19
CA GLY A 104 9.72 12.72 8.63
C GLY A 104 9.78 11.34 9.31
N CYS A 105 9.67 10.23 8.57
CA CYS A 105 9.79 8.91 9.16
C CYS A 105 11.26 8.54 9.45
N GLU A 106 11.63 8.47 10.74
CA GLU A 106 13.01 8.13 11.16
C GLU A 106 13.27 6.62 11.29
N ILE A 107 12.26 5.79 10.99
CA ILE A 107 12.33 4.34 11.18
C ILE A 107 13.23 3.69 10.12
N THR A 108 14.12 2.81 10.58
CA THR A 108 14.97 1.94 9.75
C THR A 108 14.69 0.48 10.09
N LEU A 109 14.51 -0.37 9.08
CA LEU A 109 13.99 -1.73 9.25
C LEU A 109 14.70 -2.73 8.34
N PRO A 110 14.71 -4.03 8.69
CA PRO A 110 15.09 -5.08 7.76
C PRO A 110 14.21 -5.06 6.50
N HIS A 111 14.75 -5.49 5.36
CA HIS A 111 13.99 -5.52 4.10
C HIS A 111 12.69 -6.35 4.18
N THR A 112 12.65 -7.37 5.04
CA THR A 112 11.49 -8.23 5.25
C THR A 112 10.31 -7.53 5.93
N GLU A 113 10.57 -6.50 6.74
CA GLU A 113 9.55 -5.78 7.52
C GLU A 113 9.22 -4.40 6.93
N LYS A 114 10.06 -3.91 6.01
CA LYS A 114 9.93 -2.59 5.41
C LYS A 114 8.60 -2.39 4.68
N ALA A 115 8.12 -3.38 3.94
CA ALA A 115 6.86 -3.28 3.21
C ALA A 115 5.67 -3.10 4.17
N ASP A 116 5.58 -3.96 5.18
CA ASP A 116 4.52 -3.94 6.19
C ASP A 116 4.49 -2.61 6.95
N HIS A 117 5.66 -2.09 7.32
CA HIS A 117 5.76 -0.77 7.94
C HIS A 117 5.28 0.34 7.00
N GLU A 118 5.72 0.35 5.75
CA GLU A 118 5.37 1.41 4.80
C GLU A 118 3.88 1.45 4.45
N GLU A 119 3.18 0.32 4.52
CA GLU A 119 1.73 0.30 4.34
C GLU A 119 1.01 1.06 5.47
N LEU A 120 1.56 1.01 6.69
CA LEU A 120 0.98 1.55 7.92
C LEU A 120 1.69 2.81 8.43
N CYS A 121 2.63 3.35 7.66
CA CYS A 121 3.49 4.44 8.10
C CYS A 121 2.68 5.75 8.23
N GLU A 122 2.71 6.38 9.41
CA GLU A 122 1.97 7.64 9.66
C GLU A 122 2.41 8.80 8.73
N PHE A 123 3.64 8.76 8.22
CA PHE A 123 4.19 9.74 7.29
C PHE A 123 3.86 9.45 5.81
N ARG A 124 3.13 8.37 5.54
CA ARG A 124 2.66 8.02 4.19
C ARG A 124 1.70 9.11 3.68
N PRO A 125 1.93 9.65 2.48
CA PRO A 125 0.98 10.55 1.83
C PRO A 125 -0.37 9.86 1.59
N TYR A 126 -1.45 10.61 1.80
CA TYR A 126 -2.80 10.16 1.52
C TYR A 126 -3.03 10.12 0.01
N SER A 127 -3.58 9.02 -0.48
CA SER A 127 -4.08 8.94 -1.85
C SER A 127 -5.50 9.51 -1.92
N CYS A 128 -5.97 9.86 -3.11
CA CYS A 128 -7.36 10.27 -3.31
C CYS A 128 -8.32 9.21 -2.73
N PRO A 129 -9.25 9.58 -1.81
CA PRO A 129 -10.15 8.61 -1.19
C PRO A 129 -11.38 8.26 -2.05
N CYS A 130 -11.55 8.91 -3.20
CA CYS A 130 -12.71 8.67 -4.07
C CYS A 130 -12.65 7.26 -4.69
N PRO A 131 -13.65 6.38 -4.46
CA PRO A 131 -13.73 5.07 -5.10
C PRO A 131 -13.93 5.22 -6.62
N GLY A 132 -13.51 4.20 -7.37
CA GLY A 132 -13.70 4.11 -8.82
C GLY A 132 -12.95 5.15 -9.68
N ALA A 133 -12.33 6.16 -9.07
CA ALA A 133 -11.63 7.21 -9.80
C ALA A 133 -10.25 6.75 -10.25
N SER A 134 -9.90 6.98 -11.53
CA SER A 134 -8.52 6.86 -12.03
C SER A 134 -7.59 7.98 -11.51
N CYS A 135 -7.92 8.55 -10.34
CA CYS A 135 -7.23 9.67 -9.72
C CYS A 135 -5.95 9.18 -9.04
N LYS A 136 -4.80 9.68 -9.50
CA LYS A 136 -3.48 9.33 -8.97
C LYS A 136 -2.94 10.38 -8.00
N TRP A 137 -3.80 11.27 -7.51
CA TRP A 137 -3.40 12.33 -6.59
C TRP A 137 -2.91 11.74 -5.26
N GLN A 138 -1.84 12.32 -4.73
CA GLN A 138 -1.32 12.04 -3.40
C GLN A 138 -0.93 13.35 -2.73
N GLY A 139 -1.10 13.44 -1.41
CA GLY A 139 -0.75 14.65 -0.65
C GLY A 139 -0.86 14.48 0.86
N SER A 140 -0.70 15.59 1.58
CA SER A 140 -0.95 15.65 3.03
C SER A 140 -2.46 15.59 3.32
N LEU A 141 -2.81 15.28 4.58
CA LEU A 141 -4.20 15.21 5.05
C LEU A 141 -4.97 16.51 4.74
N ASP A 142 -4.38 17.66 5.06
CA ASP A 142 -5.00 18.98 4.85
C ASP A 142 -5.26 19.30 3.37
N ALA A 143 -4.55 18.63 2.46
CA ALA A 143 -4.72 18.82 1.02
C ALA A 143 -5.82 17.92 0.42
N VAL A 144 -6.34 16.93 1.16
CA VAL A 144 -7.35 15.97 0.67
C VAL A 144 -8.68 16.66 0.36
N MET A 145 -9.23 17.43 1.29
CA MET A 145 -10.51 18.12 1.06
C MET A 145 -10.43 19.16 -0.07
N PRO A 146 -9.40 20.04 -0.13
CA PRO A 146 -9.17 20.89 -1.29
C PRO A 146 -9.10 20.10 -2.59
N HIS A 147 -8.37 18.97 -2.62
CA HIS A 147 -8.30 18.12 -3.80
C HIS A 147 -9.68 17.63 -4.26
N LEU A 148 -10.49 17.08 -3.34
CA LEU A 148 -11.84 16.58 -3.65
C LEU A 148 -12.74 17.69 -4.20
N MET A 149 -12.74 18.88 -3.59
CA MET A 149 -13.57 20.00 -4.03
C MET A 149 -13.19 20.51 -5.45
N HIS A 150 -11.92 20.42 -5.83
CA HIS A 150 -11.44 20.94 -7.12
C HIS A 150 -11.51 19.91 -8.24
N GLN A 151 -11.16 18.66 -7.96
CA GLN A 151 -11.03 17.60 -8.96
C GLN A 151 -12.25 16.67 -9.03
N HIS A 152 -13.07 16.60 -7.97
CA HIS A 152 -14.24 15.73 -7.87
C HIS A 152 -15.53 16.53 -7.61
N LYS A 153 -15.80 17.52 -8.47
CA LYS A 153 -16.93 18.47 -8.32
C LYS A 153 -18.32 17.83 -8.31
N SER A 154 -18.46 16.60 -8.78
CA SER A 154 -19.71 15.84 -8.76
C SER A 154 -20.06 15.32 -7.36
N ILE A 155 -19.11 15.28 -6.44
CA ILE A 155 -19.35 14.83 -5.07
C ILE A 155 -20.13 15.93 -4.35
N THR A 156 -21.36 15.61 -3.97
CA THR A 156 -22.22 16.51 -3.19
C THR A 156 -21.82 16.49 -1.73
N THR A 157 -21.80 17.65 -1.08
CA THR A 157 -21.53 17.79 0.36
C THR A 157 -22.79 18.24 1.09
N LEU A 158 -23.23 17.48 2.09
CA LEU A 158 -24.33 17.83 2.99
C LEU A 158 -23.79 18.18 4.38
N GLN A 159 -24.47 19.12 5.06
CA GLN A 159 -24.14 19.55 6.42
C GLN A 159 -25.13 18.92 7.40
N GLY A 160 -24.64 18.52 8.57
CA GLY A 160 -25.45 17.96 9.64
C GLY A 160 -25.02 16.55 10.04
N GLU A 161 -25.32 16.20 11.29
CA GLU A 161 -25.00 14.89 11.87
C GLU A 161 -25.98 13.79 11.47
N ASP A 162 -27.20 14.16 11.05
CA ASP A 162 -28.25 13.24 10.58
C ASP A 162 -28.74 13.68 9.19
N ILE A 163 -28.50 12.85 8.18
CA ILE A 163 -28.83 13.14 6.78
C ILE A 163 -29.40 11.90 6.08
N VAL A 164 -29.95 12.11 4.87
CA VAL A 164 -30.34 11.02 3.98
C VAL A 164 -29.41 10.99 2.78
N PHE A 165 -28.68 9.90 2.62
CA PHE A 165 -27.91 9.59 1.43
C PHE A 165 -28.79 8.87 0.41
N LEU A 166 -29.14 9.56 -0.68
CA LEU A 166 -29.97 9.01 -1.75
C LEU A 166 -29.10 8.45 -2.88
N ALA A 167 -29.06 7.13 -3.01
CA ALA A 167 -28.46 6.45 -4.15
C ALA A 167 -29.50 6.31 -5.28
N THR A 168 -29.31 7.02 -6.38
CA THR A 168 -30.23 7.01 -7.52
C THR A 168 -29.92 5.89 -8.51
N ASP A 169 -30.95 5.34 -9.14
CA ASP A 169 -30.83 4.32 -10.18
C ASP A 169 -30.00 3.09 -9.75
N ILE A 170 -30.31 2.53 -8.57
CA ILE A 170 -29.57 1.38 -8.01
C ILE A 170 -29.58 0.13 -8.91
N ASN A 171 -30.54 0.07 -9.84
CA ASN A 171 -30.76 -1.03 -10.78
C ASN A 171 -29.90 -0.97 -12.05
N LEU A 172 -29.02 0.04 -12.20
CA LEU A 172 -28.12 0.11 -13.35
C LEU A 172 -27.31 -1.18 -13.50
N PRO A 173 -27.05 -1.68 -14.72
CA PRO A 173 -26.25 -2.89 -14.91
C PRO A 173 -24.77 -2.64 -14.57
N GLY A 174 -24.08 -3.68 -14.09
CA GLY A 174 -22.64 -3.67 -13.80
C GLY A 174 -22.26 -3.04 -12.46
N ALA A 175 -20.96 -2.86 -12.23
CA ALA A 175 -20.42 -2.25 -11.02
C ALA A 175 -20.63 -0.72 -11.05
N VAL A 176 -21.14 -0.16 -9.95
CA VAL A 176 -21.46 1.27 -9.83
C VAL A 176 -21.17 1.75 -8.42
N ASP A 177 -20.59 2.94 -8.30
CA ASP A 177 -20.26 3.61 -7.04
C ASP A 177 -21.11 4.87 -6.86
N TRP A 178 -21.69 5.03 -5.67
CA TRP A 178 -22.29 6.28 -5.21
C TRP A 178 -21.45 6.85 -4.07
N VAL A 179 -21.15 8.15 -4.16
CA VAL A 179 -20.30 8.84 -3.21
C VAL A 179 -20.93 10.16 -2.80
N MET A 180 -20.94 10.43 -1.50
CA MET A 180 -21.40 11.69 -0.92
C MET A 180 -20.49 12.11 0.23
N MET A 181 -20.34 13.40 0.46
CA MET A 181 -19.67 13.94 1.64
C MET A 181 -20.69 14.42 2.66
N GLN A 182 -20.49 14.04 3.91
CA GLN A 182 -21.20 14.55 5.07
C GLN A 182 -20.23 15.39 5.93
N SER A 183 -20.68 16.55 6.38
CA SER A 183 -19.87 17.49 7.17
C SER A 183 -20.56 17.76 8.51
N CYS A 184 -19.91 17.37 9.61
CA CYS A 184 -20.39 17.54 10.98
C CYS A 184 -19.22 17.49 11.96
N PHE A 185 -19.38 18.06 13.16
CA PHE A 185 -18.34 18.11 14.22
C PHE A 185 -17.00 18.72 13.79
N GLY A 186 -16.98 19.54 12.73
CA GLY A 186 -15.75 20.09 12.15
C GLY A 186 -14.94 19.11 11.31
N PHE A 187 -15.50 17.93 11.01
CA PHE A 187 -14.89 16.89 10.18
C PHE A 187 -15.72 16.61 8.94
N HIS A 188 -15.09 15.92 7.98
CA HIS A 188 -15.73 15.48 6.75
C HIS A 188 -15.70 13.95 6.67
N PHE A 189 -16.85 13.36 6.38
CA PHE A 189 -17.05 11.93 6.27
C PHE A 189 -17.51 11.61 4.85
N MET A 190 -16.79 10.73 4.18
CA MET A 190 -17.14 10.20 2.87
C MET A 190 -18.04 8.97 3.05
N LEU A 191 -19.24 9.06 2.49
CA LEU A 191 -20.21 7.98 2.41
C LEU A 191 -20.02 7.28 1.07
N VAL A 192 -19.84 5.97 1.11
CA VAL A 192 -19.66 5.16 -0.09
C VAL A 192 -20.70 4.06 -0.09
N LEU A 193 -21.43 3.94 -1.20
CA LEU A 193 -22.20 2.76 -1.55
C LEU A 193 -21.59 2.19 -2.83
N GLU A 194 -21.00 1.01 -2.74
CA GLU A 194 -20.41 0.29 -3.86
C GLU A 194 -21.27 -0.91 -4.22
N LYS A 195 -21.65 -1.03 -5.50
CA LYS A 195 -22.30 -2.22 -6.03
C LYS A 195 -21.28 -3.06 -6.78
N GLN A 196 -21.03 -4.27 -6.28
CA GLN A 196 -20.15 -5.24 -6.92
C GLN A 196 -20.97 -6.37 -7.56
N GLU A 197 -20.50 -6.87 -8.69
CA GLU A 197 -21.01 -8.07 -9.33
C GLU A 197 -20.10 -9.25 -8.96
N LYS A 198 -20.62 -10.22 -8.21
CA LYS A 198 -19.91 -11.46 -7.90
C LYS A 198 -20.07 -12.47 -9.04
N TYR A 199 -19.25 -13.51 -8.98
CA TYR A 199 -19.38 -14.69 -9.83
C TYR A 199 -20.83 -15.23 -9.75
N ASP A 200 -21.37 -15.68 -10.88
CA ASP A 200 -22.76 -16.14 -11.09
C ASP A 200 -23.86 -15.05 -11.16
N GLY A 201 -23.49 -13.78 -11.33
CA GLY A 201 -24.45 -12.68 -11.55
C GLY A 201 -25.16 -12.19 -10.28
N HIS A 202 -24.72 -12.67 -9.11
CA HIS A 202 -25.18 -12.16 -7.83
C HIS A 202 -24.56 -10.79 -7.55
N GLN A 203 -25.40 -9.76 -7.49
CA GLN A 203 -24.98 -8.41 -7.14
C GLN A 203 -25.09 -8.19 -5.63
N GLN A 204 -24.09 -7.51 -5.07
CA GLN A 204 -24.06 -7.12 -3.65
C GLN A 204 -23.71 -5.65 -3.52
N PHE A 205 -24.33 -5.01 -2.54
CA PHE A 205 -24.11 -3.63 -2.15
C PHE A 205 -23.31 -3.59 -0.85
N PHE A 206 -22.35 -2.68 -0.79
CA PHE A 206 -21.48 -2.43 0.34
C PHE A 206 -21.57 -0.95 0.69
N ALA A 207 -22.13 -0.63 1.87
CA ALA A 207 -22.24 0.73 2.35
C ALA A 207 -21.34 0.95 3.55
N ILE A 208 -20.45 1.95 3.46
CA ILE A 208 -19.44 2.24 4.47
C ILE A 208 -19.20 3.74 4.61
N VAL A 209 -18.80 4.16 5.80
CA VAL A 209 -18.44 5.55 6.11
C VAL A 209 -16.96 5.66 6.41
N GLN A 210 -16.31 6.64 5.80
CA GLN A 210 -14.89 6.92 5.93
C GLN A 210 -14.65 8.36 6.40
N LEU A 211 -13.89 8.57 7.47
CA LEU A 211 -13.46 9.88 7.94
C LEU A 211 -12.25 10.38 7.12
N ILE A 212 -12.35 11.63 6.63
CA ILE A 212 -11.19 12.40 6.13
C ILE A 212 -10.37 12.87 7.34
N GLY A 213 -9.58 11.97 7.89
CA GLY A 213 -8.85 12.15 9.13
C GLY A 213 -8.02 10.93 9.50
N THR A 214 -7.32 11.02 10.62
CA THR A 214 -6.50 9.94 11.17
C THR A 214 -7.35 8.84 11.82
N ARG A 215 -6.76 7.66 12.03
CA ARG A 215 -7.41 6.57 12.78
C ARG A 215 -7.82 6.99 14.19
N LYS A 216 -6.92 7.66 14.92
CA LYS A 216 -7.19 8.16 16.27
C LYS A 216 -8.36 9.15 16.31
N GLN A 217 -8.51 9.96 15.26
CA GLN A 217 -9.69 10.85 15.14
C GLN A 217 -10.95 10.04 14.88
N ALA A 218 -10.89 9.03 14.01
CA ALA A 218 -12.03 8.17 13.67
C ALA A 218 -12.58 7.41 14.88
N GLU A 219 -11.71 6.98 15.81
CA GLU A 219 -12.07 6.28 17.05
C GLU A 219 -12.98 7.11 17.99
N ASN A 220 -13.09 8.43 17.81
CA ASN A 220 -13.99 9.29 18.61
C ASN A 220 -15.40 9.40 18.01
N PHE A 221 -15.68 8.67 16.92
CA PHE A 221 -16.96 8.72 16.23
C PHE A 221 -17.53 7.33 16.01
N ALA A 222 -18.85 7.28 15.97
CA ALA A 222 -19.62 6.15 15.46
C ALA A 222 -20.56 6.66 14.35
N TYR A 223 -20.81 5.82 13.35
CA TYR A 223 -21.83 6.08 12.35
C TYR A 223 -22.91 4.99 12.41
N ARG A 224 -24.13 5.37 12.06
CA ARG A 224 -25.26 4.46 11.84
C ARG A 224 -25.75 4.61 10.41
N LEU A 225 -25.81 3.51 9.67
CA LEU A 225 -26.49 3.41 8.37
C LEU A 225 -27.80 2.67 8.57
N GLU A 226 -28.88 3.23 8.06
CA GLU A 226 -30.21 2.65 8.21
C GLU A 226 -31.02 2.69 6.91
N LEU A 227 -31.51 1.52 6.51
CA LEU A 227 -32.49 1.36 5.44
C LEU A 227 -33.88 1.23 6.06
N ASN A 228 -34.82 2.08 5.62
CA ASN A 228 -36.19 2.09 6.10
C ASN A 228 -37.15 1.71 4.98
N GLY A 229 -38.05 0.77 5.27
CA GLY A 229 -39.06 0.30 4.34
C GLY A 229 -40.36 0.02 5.07
N HIS A 230 -41.41 -0.37 4.35
CA HIS A 230 -42.71 -0.60 4.96
C HIS A 230 -42.65 -1.72 6.04
N ARG A 231 -42.75 -1.31 7.31
CA ARG A 231 -42.68 -2.17 8.51
C ARG A 231 -41.37 -2.96 8.64
N ARG A 232 -40.29 -2.48 8.04
CA ARG A 232 -38.97 -3.15 8.05
C ARG A 232 -37.88 -2.12 8.19
N ARG A 233 -36.80 -2.51 8.85
CA ARG A 233 -35.62 -1.67 9.08
C ARG A 233 -34.39 -2.55 9.12
N LEU A 234 -33.34 -2.13 8.44
CA LEU A 234 -32.00 -2.73 8.51
C LEU A 234 -31.02 -1.66 8.97
N THR A 235 -30.27 -1.94 10.02
CA THR A 235 -29.37 -0.98 10.66
C THR A 235 -27.99 -1.59 10.84
N TRP A 236 -26.95 -0.80 10.58
CA TRP A 236 -25.56 -1.12 10.85
C TRP A 236 -24.90 0.05 11.57
N GLU A 237 -24.17 -0.23 12.63
CA GLU A 237 -23.42 0.77 13.40
C GLU A 237 -21.96 0.33 13.52
N ALA A 238 -21.03 1.25 13.25
CA ALA A 238 -19.61 0.99 13.39
C ALA A 238 -18.82 2.30 13.56
N THR A 239 -17.52 2.18 13.87
CA THR A 239 -16.58 3.30 13.84
C THR A 239 -16.23 3.63 12.38
N PRO A 240 -16.19 4.91 11.96
CA PRO A 240 -15.77 5.28 10.61
C PRO A 240 -14.36 4.77 10.31
N ARG A 241 -14.10 4.38 9.06
CA ARG A 241 -12.72 4.06 8.63
C ARG A 241 -11.92 5.33 8.40
N SER A 242 -10.62 5.32 8.68
CA SER A 242 -9.76 6.44 8.28
C SER A 242 -9.43 6.36 6.79
N ILE A 243 -9.26 7.51 6.12
CA ILE A 243 -8.65 7.56 4.78
C ILE A 243 -7.23 7.01 4.69
N HIS A 244 -6.56 6.83 5.83
CA HIS A 244 -5.26 6.17 5.87
C HIS A 244 -5.38 4.66 5.63
N GLU A 245 -6.40 4.03 6.24
CA GLU A 245 -6.64 2.58 6.11
C GLU A 245 -7.34 2.24 4.78
N GLY A 246 -8.12 3.18 4.23
CA GLY A 246 -8.95 2.91 3.07
C GLY A 246 -10.20 2.10 3.41
N ILE A 247 -10.96 1.70 2.39
CA ILE A 247 -12.19 0.90 2.54
C ILE A 247 -12.12 -0.48 1.87
N ALA A 248 -11.14 -0.71 0.98
CA ALA A 248 -11.05 -1.94 0.19
C ALA A 248 -10.97 -3.21 1.07
N THR A 249 -10.13 -3.20 2.11
CA THR A 249 -10.00 -4.32 3.05
C THR A 249 -11.28 -4.53 3.87
N ALA A 250 -11.97 -3.45 4.26
CA ALA A 250 -13.23 -3.55 4.99
C ALA A 250 -14.33 -4.18 4.12
N ILE A 251 -14.44 -3.76 2.85
CA ILE A 251 -15.37 -4.35 1.88
C ILE A 251 -15.05 -5.82 1.62
N MET A 252 -13.76 -6.16 1.41
CA MET A 252 -13.32 -7.55 1.21
C MET A 252 -13.68 -8.46 2.39
N ASN A 253 -13.59 -7.93 3.61
CA ASN A 253 -13.92 -8.66 4.84
C ASN A 253 -15.41 -8.60 5.22
N SER A 254 -16.24 -7.92 4.43
CA SER A 254 -17.65 -7.65 4.76
C SER A 254 -17.85 -6.93 6.11
N ASP A 255 -16.88 -6.09 6.49
CA ASP A 255 -16.92 -5.25 7.70
C ASP A 255 -17.55 -3.88 7.38
N CYS A 256 -18.79 -3.94 6.90
CA CYS A 256 -19.64 -2.80 6.56
C CYS A 256 -21.10 -3.26 6.41
N LEU A 257 -22.01 -2.35 6.07
CA LEU A 257 -23.39 -2.73 5.76
C LEU A 257 -23.42 -3.43 4.39
N VAL A 258 -23.72 -4.73 4.40
CA VAL A 258 -23.81 -5.55 3.18
C VAL A 258 -25.23 -6.03 2.95
N PHE A 259 -25.73 -5.90 1.73
CA PHE A 259 -27.03 -6.43 1.32
C PHE A 259 -27.06 -6.78 -0.17
N ASP A 260 -27.95 -7.70 -0.55
CA ASP A 260 -28.14 -8.08 -1.95
C ASP A 260 -29.20 -7.22 -2.66
N THR A 261 -29.35 -7.41 -3.97
CA THR A 261 -30.36 -6.71 -4.76
C THR A 261 -31.79 -6.97 -4.29
N SER A 262 -32.10 -8.16 -3.77
CA SER A 262 -33.44 -8.48 -3.26
C SER A 262 -33.78 -7.64 -2.03
N ILE A 263 -32.85 -7.48 -1.10
CA ILE A 263 -32.97 -6.58 0.03
C ILE A 263 -33.09 -5.13 -0.44
N ALA A 264 -32.24 -4.70 -1.38
CA ALA A 264 -32.28 -3.34 -1.92
C ALA A 264 -33.68 -2.98 -2.48
N GLN A 265 -34.35 -3.89 -3.20
CA GLN A 265 -35.71 -3.66 -3.70
C GLN A 265 -36.78 -3.50 -2.61
N LEU A 266 -36.59 -4.10 -1.43
CA LEU A 266 -37.54 -3.95 -0.32
C LEU A 266 -37.49 -2.56 0.32
N PHE A 267 -36.38 -1.84 0.12
CA PHE A 267 -36.10 -0.53 0.71
C PHE A 267 -36.05 0.60 -0.32
N ALA A 268 -36.00 0.29 -1.62
CA ALA A 268 -35.96 1.28 -2.67
C ALA A 268 -37.35 1.76 -3.09
N GLU A 269 -37.45 3.05 -3.42
CA GLU A 269 -38.64 3.67 -4.01
C GLU A 269 -38.29 4.25 -5.37
N ASN A 270 -39.03 3.87 -6.42
CA ASN A 270 -38.81 4.33 -7.80
C ASN A 270 -37.36 4.10 -8.30
N GLY A 271 -36.71 3.02 -7.85
CA GLY A 271 -35.32 2.71 -8.23
C GLY A 271 -34.25 3.51 -7.48
N ASN A 272 -34.65 4.32 -6.48
CA ASN A 272 -33.73 5.06 -5.62
C ASN A 272 -33.72 4.44 -4.21
N LEU A 273 -32.55 4.36 -3.60
CA LEU A 273 -32.37 3.84 -2.24
C LEU A 273 -31.99 4.98 -1.30
N GLY A 274 -32.84 5.27 -0.32
CA GLY A 274 -32.54 6.22 0.75
C GLY A 274 -31.86 5.51 1.92
N ILE A 275 -30.67 5.98 2.29
CA ILE A 275 -29.93 5.51 3.46
C ILE A 275 -29.88 6.63 4.47
N ASN A 276 -30.49 6.44 5.64
CA ASN A 276 -30.33 7.39 6.74
C ASN A 276 -28.93 7.21 7.33
N VAL A 277 -28.20 8.31 7.45
CA VAL A 277 -26.84 8.33 7.97
C VAL A 277 -26.77 9.26 9.15
N THR A 278 -26.52 8.68 10.32
CA THR A 278 -26.29 9.43 11.56
C THR A 278 -24.84 9.27 11.98
N ILE A 279 -24.16 10.37 12.33
CA ILE A 279 -22.82 10.39 12.91
C ILE A 279 -22.91 10.93 14.32
N SER A 280 -22.27 10.28 15.27
CA SER A 280 -22.24 10.70 16.68
C SER A 280 -20.83 10.61 17.24
N MET A 281 -20.52 11.45 18.22
CA MET A 281 -19.30 11.31 19.04
C MET A 281 -19.49 10.18 20.07
N CYS A 282 -18.41 9.45 20.37
CA CYS A 282 -18.40 8.39 21.38
C CYS A 282 -17.23 8.52 22.37
#